data_AF-H3DPU9-F1
#
_entry.id   AF-H3DPU9-F1
#
_cell.length_a   1.000
_cell.length_b   1.000
_cell.length_c   1.000
_cell.angle_alpha   90.00
_cell.angle_beta   90.00
_cell.angle_gamma   90.00
#
_symmetry.space_group_name_H-M   'P 1'
#
loop_
_entity.id
_entity.type
_entity.pdbx_description
1 polymer ?
#
loop_
_entity_poly.entity_id
_entity_poly.type
_entity_poly.pdbx_seq_one_letter_code
_entity_poly.pdbx_strand_id
1 'polypeptide(L)'
;NNNMNGCGMRSSVGFLSRRELTGEPFIKEEFQRRRLAGCTSLYKKDMLGHFGCVNAIEFSNNGGEWLVSGGDDRRVLLWHMEKAIHGRSKPVKLKGEHRSNIFCLAFDSSNAKVFSGGNDEQVILHDVERSRGETLNVFLHIDAVYSLSVNPVNDNVFASSSD
;
A
#
# COMPACT_ATOMS: atom_id res chain seq x y z
N ASN A 1 9.10 33.80 9.47
CA ASN A 1 9.60 32.43 9.76
C ASN A 1 8.52 31.63 10.46
N ASN A 2 7.78 30.82 9.70
CA ASN A 2 7.45 29.43 10.02
C ASN A 2 6.55 28.90 8.90
N ASN A 3 7.21 28.21 7.98
CA ASN A 3 6.65 27.58 6.80
C ASN A 3 6.06 26.23 7.23
N MET A 4 4.73 26.10 7.28
CA MET A 4 4.07 24.80 7.48
C MET A 4 3.96 24.08 6.13
N ASN A 5 5.08 23.51 5.67
CA ASN A 5 5.07 22.47 4.65
C ASN A 5 4.68 21.15 5.31
N GLY A 6 3.43 20.73 5.15
CA GLY A 6 2.91 19.53 5.81
C GLY A 6 1.75 18.86 5.11
N CYS A 7 1.63 18.94 3.78
CA CYS A 7 0.79 17.99 3.04
C CYS A 7 1.68 16.83 2.57
N GLY A 8 1.88 15.87 3.46
CA GLY A 8 2.58 14.62 3.14
C GLY A 8 1.84 13.83 2.06
N MET A 9 2.55 12.96 1.36
CA MET A 9 2.08 12.07 0.28
C MET A 9 1.02 11.03 0.70
N ARG A 10 0.23 11.30 1.74
CA ARG A 10 -0.75 10.38 2.33
C ARG A 10 -2.13 10.43 1.68
N SER A 11 -2.25 11.10 0.54
CA SER A 11 -3.49 11.12 -0.24
C SER A 11 -3.18 10.99 -1.72
N SER A 12 -4.10 10.40 -2.46
CA SER A 12 -4.10 10.35 -3.93
C SER A 12 -4.01 11.76 -4.56
N VAL A 13 -4.49 12.79 -3.85
CA VAL A 13 -4.30 14.21 -4.20
C VAL A 13 -2.84 14.64 -4.04
N GLY A 14 -2.18 14.25 -2.96
CA GLY A 14 -0.75 14.49 -2.74
C GLY A 14 0.12 13.86 -3.84
N PHE A 15 -0.21 12.64 -4.27
CA PHE A 15 0.45 11.94 -5.38
C PHE A 15 0.28 12.68 -6.72
N LEU A 16 -0.93 13.12 -7.07
CA LEU A 16 -1.18 13.89 -8.30
C LEU A 16 -0.58 15.30 -8.27
N SER A 17 -0.40 15.88 -7.08
CA SER A 17 0.14 17.23 -6.91
C SER A 17 1.65 17.34 -7.19
N ARG A 18 2.38 16.22 -7.18
CA ARG A 18 3.85 16.18 -7.31
C ARG A 18 4.37 15.73 -8.66
N ARG A 19 3.51 15.37 -9.63
CA ARG A 19 3.92 15.40 -11.04
C ARG A 19 4.11 16.86 -11.40
N GLU A 20 5.37 17.29 -11.38
CA GLU A 20 5.80 18.67 -11.60
C GLU A 20 5.19 19.25 -12.89
N LEU A 21 4.16 20.07 -12.73
CA LEU A 21 3.83 21.15 -13.65
C LEU A 21 4.16 22.43 -12.88
N THR A 22 5.24 23.09 -13.25
CA THR A 22 5.65 24.37 -12.66
C THR A 22 4.58 25.43 -12.94
N GLY A 23 4.05 26.12 -11.91
CA GLY A 23 3.05 27.19 -12.08
C GLY A 23 2.30 27.59 -10.79
N GLU A 24 1.43 28.61 -10.90
CA GLU A 24 0.65 29.22 -9.81
C GLU A 24 -0.27 28.21 -9.07
N PRO A 25 -0.30 28.18 -7.72
CA PRO A 25 -1.04 27.17 -6.94
C PRO A 25 -2.54 27.09 -7.19
N PHE A 26 -3.20 28.23 -7.47
CA PHE A 26 -4.66 28.26 -7.72
C PHE A 26 -5.01 27.61 -9.08
N ILE A 27 -4.12 27.72 -10.05
CA ILE A 27 -4.25 27.07 -11.37
C ILE A 27 -4.11 25.54 -11.22
N LYS A 28 -3.31 25.07 -10.27
CA LYS A 28 -3.04 23.64 -10.02
C LYS A 28 -4.27 22.87 -9.53
N GLU A 29 -4.97 23.38 -8.51
CA GLU A 29 -6.17 22.72 -7.97
C GLU A 29 -7.32 22.75 -8.97
N GLU A 30 -7.54 23.87 -9.63
CA GLU A 30 -8.58 24.00 -10.66
C GLU A 30 -8.28 23.13 -11.87
N PHE A 31 -7.00 23.00 -12.28
CA PHE A 31 -6.59 22.08 -13.33
C PHE A 31 -6.82 20.61 -12.96
N GLN A 32 -6.44 20.18 -11.75
CA GLN A 32 -6.70 18.82 -11.29
C GLN A 32 -8.20 18.52 -11.20
N ARG A 33 -9.00 19.46 -10.68
CA ARG A 33 -10.45 19.36 -10.59
C ARG A 33 -11.08 19.23 -11.97
N ARG A 34 -10.66 20.05 -12.95
CA ARG A 34 -11.13 19.97 -14.34
C ARG A 34 -10.69 18.69 -15.04
N ARG A 35 -9.46 18.22 -14.78
CA ARG A 35 -8.96 16.96 -15.36
C ARG A 35 -9.72 15.75 -14.82
N LEU A 36 -10.05 15.72 -13.53
CA LEU A 36 -10.92 14.69 -12.96
C LEU A 36 -12.36 14.82 -13.48
N ALA A 37 -12.91 16.05 -13.54
CA ALA A 37 -14.27 16.29 -14.01
C ALA A 37 -14.46 15.95 -15.51
N GLY A 38 -13.39 16.04 -16.31
CA GLY A 38 -13.36 15.69 -17.73
C GLY A 38 -12.85 14.28 -18.04
N CYS A 39 -12.47 13.48 -17.03
CA CYS A 39 -12.02 12.10 -17.24
C CYS A 39 -13.22 11.21 -17.64
N THR A 40 -13.44 11.06 -18.94
CA THR A 40 -14.43 10.15 -19.51
C THR A 40 -13.88 8.73 -19.74
N SER A 41 -12.60 8.50 -19.45
CA SER A 41 -11.92 7.22 -19.63
C SER A 41 -11.22 6.81 -18.33
N LEU A 42 -11.93 6.01 -17.53
CA LEU A 42 -11.34 5.30 -16.40
C LEU A 42 -10.50 4.14 -16.95
N TYR A 43 -9.21 4.10 -16.62
CA TYR A 43 -8.36 2.97 -16.97
C TYR A 43 -8.71 1.77 -16.08
N LYS A 44 -9.14 0.67 -16.70
CA LYS A 44 -9.36 -0.61 -16.02
C LYS A 44 -8.39 -1.64 -16.57
N LYS A 45 -7.70 -2.34 -15.67
CA LYS A 45 -6.88 -3.51 -15.99
C LYS A 45 -7.10 -4.58 -14.94
N ASP A 46 -7.43 -5.78 -15.39
CA ASP A 46 -7.52 -6.94 -14.51
C ASP A 46 -6.12 -7.48 -14.25
N MET A 47 -5.72 -7.50 -12.98
CA MET A 47 -4.45 -8.05 -12.50
C MET A 47 -4.73 -9.37 -11.77
N LEU A 48 -4.55 -10.48 -12.48
CA LEU A 48 -4.85 -11.82 -11.97
C LEU A 48 -3.69 -12.32 -11.09
N GLY A 49 -4.01 -12.73 -9.86
CA GLY A 49 -3.01 -13.27 -8.94
C GLY A 49 -3.58 -13.95 -7.70
N HIS A 50 -4.64 -13.37 -7.13
CA HIS A 50 -5.39 -13.98 -6.04
C HIS A 50 -6.41 -15.00 -6.55
N PHE A 51 -6.71 -15.99 -5.70
CA PHE A 51 -7.73 -17.03 -5.95
C PHE A 51 -8.93 -16.93 -5.00
N GLY A 52 -9.04 -15.83 -4.25
CA GLY A 52 -10.15 -15.50 -3.36
C GLY A 52 -10.40 -13.99 -3.35
N CYS A 53 -11.36 -13.53 -2.54
CA CYS A 53 -11.66 -12.10 -2.39
C CYS A 53 -10.42 -11.34 -1.92
N VAL A 54 -10.19 -10.16 -2.50
CA VAL A 54 -9.13 -9.23 -2.06
C VAL A 54 -9.75 -8.26 -1.08
N ASN A 55 -9.29 -8.29 0.17
CA ASN A 55 -9.85 -7.47 1.24
C ASN A 55 -9.00 -6.23 1.52
N ALA A 56 -7.70 -6.30 1.22
CA ALA A 56 -6.74 -5.24 1.49
C ALA A 56 -5.85 -4.96 0.28
N ILE A 57 -5.63 -3.68 0.02
CA ILE A 57 -4.64 -3.18 -0.94
C ILE A 57 -3.94 -1.96 -0.34
N GLU A 58 -2.65 -1.79 -0.62
CA GLU A 58 -1.89 -0.61 -0.20
C GLU A 58 -0.83 -0.27 -1.25
N PHE A 59 -0.75 1.00 -1.65
CA PHE A 59 0.32 1.49 -2.52
C PHE A 59 1.56 1.84 -1.71
N SER A 60 2.74 1.60 -2.26
CA SER A 60 3.98 2.07 -1.65
C SER A 60 4.04 3.59 -1.62
N ASN A 61 4.74 4.13 -0.61
CA ASN A 61 5.03 5.54 -0.47
C ASN A 61 5.77 6.09 -1.69
N ASN A 62 5.80 7.41 -1.81
CA ASN A 62 6.61 8.14 -2.80
C ASN A 62 6.32 7.84 -4.28
N GLY A 63 5.16 7.29 -4.59
CA GLY A 63 4.68 7.25 -5.97
C GLY A 63 4.02 5.96 -6.43
N GLY A 64 3.81 5.00 -5.51
CA GLY A 64 3.09 3.76 -5.82
C GLY A 64 3.79 2.90 -6.88
N GLU A 65 5.13 2.90 -6.91
CA GLU A 65 5.89 1.96 -7.75
C GLU A 65 5.49 0.52 -7.44
N TRP A 66 5.23 0.24 -6.16
CA TRP A 66 4.74 -1.02 -5.69
C TRP A 66 3.30 -0.91 -5.19
N LEU A 67 2.58 -2.03 -5.30
CA LEU A 67 1.32 -2.27 -4.63
C LEU A 67 1.47 -3.58 -3.86
N VAL A 68 0.89 -3.65 -2.67
CA VAL A 68 0.68 -4.91 -1.98
C VAL A 68 -0.81 -5.21 -1.87
N SER A 69 -1.19 -6.48 -2.01
CA SER A 69 -2.57 -6.94 -1.85
C SER A 69 -2.66 -8.21 -1.01
N GLY A 70 -3.80 -8.40 -0.35
CA GLY A 70 -4.06 -9.51 0.56
C GLY A 70 -5.55 -9.83 0.66
N GLY A 71 -5.88 -11.09 0.94
CA GLY A 71 -7.27 -11.54 0.89
C GLY A 71 -7.53 -12.93 1.46
N ASP A 72 -8.67 -13.51 1.07
CA ASP A 72 -9.20 -14.79 1.57
C ASP A 72 -8.35 -16.00 1.16
N ASP A 73 -7.53 -15.86 0.12
CA ASP A 73 -6.57 -16.90 -0.27
C ASP A 73 -5.31 -16.91 0.61
N ARG A 74 -5.25 -16.03 1.62
CA ARG A 74 -4.21 -15.97 2.66
C ARG A 74 -2.83 -15.59 2.13
N ARG A 75 -2.76 -15.03 0.93
CA ARG A 75 -1.50 -14.62 0.29
C ARG A 75 -1.32 -13.12 0.43
N VAL A 76 -0.08 -12.71 0.66
CA VAL A 76 0.34 -11.32 0.47
C VAL A 76 1.08 -11.26 -0.86
N LEU A 77 0.58 -10.46 -1.80
CA LEU A 77 1.13 -10.32 -3.15
C LEU A 77 1.71 -8.93 -3.35
N LEU A 78 2.97 -8.87 -3.76
CA LEU A 78 3.68 -7.64 -4.11
C LEU A 78 3.73 -7.48 -5.63
N TRP A 79 3.32 -6.31 -6.11
CA TRP A 79 3.18 -5.98 -7.52
C TRP A 79 4.11 -4.83 -7.87
N HIS A 80 4.95 -4.99 -8.90
CA HIS A 80 5.60 -3.84 -9.54
C HIS A 80 4.59 -3.23 -10.50
N MET A 81 4.05 -2.06 -10.17
CA MET A 81 2.83 -1.55 -10.81
C MET A 81 3.01 -1.33 -12.31
N GLU A 82 4.11 -0.68 -12.72
CA GLU A 82 4.37 -0.40 -14.13
C GLU A 82 4.51 -1.69 -14.95
N LYS A 83 5.14 -2.73 -14.39
CA LYS A 83 5.25 -4.03 -15.07
C LYS A 83 3.93 -4.79 -15.07
N ALA A 84 3.18 -4.75 -13.96
CA ALA A 84 1.94 -5.49 -13.79
C ALA A 84 0.83 -4.99 -14.73
N ILE A 85 0.62 -3.67 -14.83
CA ILE A 85 -0.42 -3.09 -15.70
C ILE A 85 -0.17 -3.38 -17.18
N HIS A 86 1.11 -3.47 -17.58
CA HIS A 86 1.53 -3.83 -18.93
C HIS A 86 1.65 -5.35 -19.15
N GLY A 87 1.30 -6.17 -18.15
CA GLY A 87 1.38 -7.63 -18.24
C GLY A 87 2.80 -8.18 -18.39
N ARG A 88 3.82 -7.39 -18.03
CA ARG A 88 5.25 -7.73 -18.15
C ARG A 88 5.79 -8.52 -16.97
N SER A 89 5.08 -8.55 -15.84
CA SER A 89 5.47 -9.31 -14.66
C SER A 89 4.25 -9.83 -13.90
N LYS A 90 4.43 -11.00 -13.29
CA LYS A 90 3.52 -11.54 -12.27
C LYS A 90 3.85 -10.95 -10.89
N PRO A 91 2.91 -10.96 -9.93
CA PRO A 91 3.20 -10.58 -8.56
C PRO A 91 4.15 -11.59 -7.90
N VAL A 92 4.88 -11.10 -6.91
CA VAL A 92 5.68 -11.93 -6.01
C VAL A 92 4.83 -12.24 -4.78
N LYS A 93 4.70 -13.52 -4.40
CA LYS A 93 4.10 -13.90 -3.12
C LYS A 93 5.13 -13.69 -2.02
N LEU A 94 4.83 -12.85 -1.03
CA LEU A 94 5.67 -12.73 0.16
C LEU A 94 5.57 -14.03 0.99
N LYS A 95 6.69 -14.43 1.61
CA LYS A 95 6.76 -15.59 2.50
C LYS A 95 6.01 -15.30 3.80
N GLY A 96 5.90 -16.30 4.66
CA GLY A 96 5.00 -16.25 5.81
C GLY A 96 3.61 -16.71 5.40
N GLU A 97 2.91 -17.27 6.36
CA GLU A 97 1.65 -17.96 6.13
C GLU A 97 0.60 -17.44 7.08
N HIS A 98 -0.34 -16.66 6.53
CA HIS A 98 -1.58 -16.40 7.24
C HIS A 98 -2.45 -17.66 7.24
N ARG A 99 -3.11 -17.93 8.37
CA ARG A 99 -3.97 -19.10 8.57
C ARG A 99 -5.44 -18.80 8.24
N SER A 100 -5.79 -17.52 8.17
CA SER A 100 -7.13 -17.01 7.85
C SER A 100 -7.03 -15.71 7.03
N ASN A 101 -8.17 -15.09 6.74
CA ASN A 101 -8.28 -13.93 5.85
C ASN A 101 -7.38 -12.77 6.29
N ILE A 102 -6.70 -12.15 5.33
CA ILE A 102 -5.95 -10.91 5.54
C ILE A 102 -6.94 -9.75 5.44
N PHE A 103 -6.88 -8.82 6.40
CA PHE A 103 -7.79 -7.66 6.46
C PHE A 103 -7.07 -6.33 6.29
N CYS A 104 -5.78 -6.25 6.61
CA CYS A 104 -5.05 -5.00 6.54
C CYS A 104 -3.59 -5.20 6.09
N LEU A 105 -3.06 -4.16 5.44
CA LEU A 105 -1.71 -4.09 4.92
C LEU A 105 -1.14 -2.69 5.16
N ALA A 106 0.16 -2.59 5.36
CA ALA A 106 0.84 -1.29 5.43
C ALA A 106 2.30 -1.41 4.99
N PHE A 107 2.79 -0.42 4.24
CA PHE A 107 4.23 -0.24 4.03
C PHE A 107 4.86 0.51 5.21
N ASP A 108 6.14 0.25 5.47
CA ASP A 108 6.95 1.14 6.29
C ASP A 108 7.30 2.45 5.55
N SER A 109 7.87 3.43 6.25
CA SER A 109 8.13 4.74 5.64
C SER A 109 9.12 4.69 4.48
N SER A 110 9.98 3.67 4.47
CA SER A 110 11.02 3.44 3.46
C SER A 110 10.57 2.56 2.27
N ASN A 111 9.39 1.95 2.34
CA ASN A 111 8.92 0.88 1.45
C ASN A 111 9.75 -0.41 1.47
N ALA A 112 10.70 -0.55 2.40
CA ALA A 112 11.53 -1.74 2.53
C ALA A 112 10.80 -2.90 3.23
N LYS A 113 9.72 -2.60 3.96
CA LYS A 113 8.95 -3.60 4.69
C LYS A 113 7.45 -3.45 4.47
N VAL A 114 6.77 -4.58 4.62
CA VAL A 114 5.30 -4.66 4.60
C VAL A 114 4.82 -5.34 5.87
N PHE A 115 3.79 -4.79 6.49
CA PHE A 115 3.01 -5.43 7.53
C PHE A 115 1.73 -6.00 6.92
N SER A 116 1.34 -7.20 7.31
CA SER A 116 0.04 -7.80 6.98
C SER A 116 -0.66 -8.31 8.23
N GLY A 117 -1.93 -7.96 8.41
CA GLY A 117 -2.73 -8.35 9.57
C GLY A 117 -4.06 -8.97 9.17
N GLY A 118 -4.57 -9.93 9.96
CA GLY A 118 -5.79 -10.66 9.59
C GLY A 118 -6.53 -11.35 10.72
N ASN A 119 -7.50 -12.18 10.32
CA ASN A 119 -8.39 -12.96 11.19
C ASN A 119 -7.70 -14.12 11.91
N ASP A 120 -6.41 -14.31 11.70
CA ASP A 120 -5.59 -15.34 12.33
C ASP A 120 -4.75 -14.80 13.48
N GLU A 121 -5.15 -13.66 14.03
CA GLU A 121 -4.55 -13.01 15.20
C GLU A 121 -3.07 -12.64 14.96
N GLN A 122 -2.64 -12.56 13.71
CA GLN A 122 -1.25 -12.34 13.35
C GLN A 122 -1.08 -11.01 12.64
N VAL A 123 -0.03 -10.27 13.03
CA VAL A 123 0.63 -9.29 12.17
C VAL A 123 1.96 -9.88 11.72
N ILE A 124 2.14 -10.06 10.41
CA ILE A 124 3.39 -10.56 9.83
C ILE A 124 4.15 -9.40 9.21
N LEU A 125 5.43 -9.27 9.55
CA LEU A 125 6.36 -8.30 8.96
C LEU A 125 7.19 -8.99 7.88
N HIS A 126 7.16 -8.44 6.67
CA HIS A 126 7.84 -8.96 5.49
C HIS A 126 8.94 -8.00 5.03
N ASP A 127 10.06 -8.54 4.56
CA ASP A 127 11.11 -7.79 3.87
C ASP A 127 10.83 -7.71 2.36
N VAL A 128 10.76 -6.51 1.81
CA VAL A 128 10.52 -6.28 0.38
C VAL A 128 11.84 -6.10 -0.40
N GLU A 129 12.88 -5.53 0.21
CA GLU A 129 14.11 -5.14 -0.49
C GLU A 129 15.18 -6.24 -0.52
N ARG A 130 15.63 -6.72 0.65
CA ARG A 130 16.91 -7.45 0.74
C ARG A 130 16.77 -8.92 0.41
N SER A 131 15.73 -9.55 0.93
CA SER A 131 15.54 -11.00 0.85
C SER A 131 14.36 -11.42 -0.05
N ARG A 132 13.76 -10.45 -0.76
CA ARG A 132 12.63 -10.64 -1.70
C ARG A 132 11.45 -11.40 -1.07
N GLY A 133 10.94 -10.87 0.02
CA GLY A 133 9.70 -11.32 0.64
C GLY A 133 9.87 -12.26 1.81
N GLU A 134 11.02 -12.33 2.49
CA GLU A 134 11.12 -13.16 3.70
C GLU A 134 10.32 -12.58 4.86
N THR A 135 9.88 -13.46 5.75
CA THR A 135 9.26 -13.08 7.02
C THR A 135 10.35 -12.62 7.98
N LEU A 136 10.27 -11.37 8.40
CA LEU A 136 11.17 -10.78 9.40
C LEU A 136 10.67 -11.02 10.82
N ASN A 137 9.36 -10.93 11.05
CA ASN A 137 8.76 -11.11 12.36
C ASN A 137 7.27 -11.48 12.27
N VAL A 138 6.73 -12.05 13.35
CA VAL A 138 5.31 -12.32 13.54
C VAL A 138 4.91 -11.81 14.93
N PHE A 139 3.95 -10.90 14.98
CA PHE A 139 3.35 -10.39 16.21
C PHE A 139 2.01 -11.07 16.41
N LEU A 140 1.85 -11.74 17.55
CA LEU A 140 0.61 -12.42 17.91
C LEU A 140 -0.29 -11.47 18.71
N HIS A 141 -1.57 -11.47 18.35
CA HIS A 141 -2.66 -10.81 19.04
C HIS A 141 -3.54 -11.84 19.74
N ILE A 142 -4.43 -11.38 20.60
CA ILE A 142 -5.43 -12.24 21.26
C ILE A 142 -6.63 -12.47 20.33
N ASP A 143 -6.97 -11.45 19.53
CA ASP A 143 -8.09 -11.45 18.61
C ASP A 143 -7.68 -10.98 17.21
N ALA A 144 -8.62 -11.05 16.27
CA ALA A 144 -8.42 -10.67 14.87
C ALA A 144 -7.90 -9.24 14.72
N VAL A 145 -6.99 -9.04 13.77
CA VAL A 145 -6.41 -7.72 13.48
C VAL A 145 -7.11 -7.09 12.28
N TYR A 146 -7.87 -6.03 12.52
CA TYR A 146 -8.68 -5.39 11.48
C TYR A 146 -7.99 -4.25 10.75
N SER A 147 -7.04 -3.57 11.41
CA SER A 147 -6.38 -2.40 10.83
C SER A 147 -4.97 -2.21 11.38
N LEU A 148 -4.13 -1.59 10.55
CA LEU A 148 -2.75 -1.25 10.84
C LEU A 148 -2.48 0.21 10.47
N SER A 149 -1.68 0.89 11.28
CA SER A 149 -1.17 2.23 11.00
C SER A 149 0.31 2.29 11.37
N VAL A 150 1.16 2.44 10.37
CA VAL A 150 2.62 2.53 10.57
C VAL A 150 3.02 3.99 10.73
N ASN A 151 3.96 4.24 11.64
CA ASN A 151 4.47 5.58 11.82
C ASN A 151 5.21 6.03 10.54
N PRO A 152 4.90 7.23 10.01
CA PRO A 152 5.44 7.75 8.74
C PRO A 152 6.94 8.06 8.73
N VAL A 153 7.60 8.03 9.89
CA VAL A 153 8.98 8.51 10.08
C VAL A 153 9.80 7.53 10.91
N ASN A 154 9.17 6.88 11.90
CA ASN A 154 9.82 5.89 12.74
C ASN A 154 9.36 4.48 12.38
N ASP A 155 10.14 3.78 11.57
CA ASP A 155 9.83 2.41 11.10
C ASP A 155 9.75 1.36 12.22
N ASN A 156 10.05 1.71 13.47
CA ASN A 156 9.92 0.83 14.63
C ASN A 156 8.58 0.98 15.37
N VAL A 157 7.71 1.90 14.93
CA VAL A 157 6.42 2.15 15.58
C VAL A 157 5.29 1.87 14.59
N PHE A 158 4.38 0.99 14.99
CA PHE A 158 3.11 0.78 14.33
C PHE A 158 2.02 0.58 15.39
N ALA A 159 0.78 0.85 15.01
CA ALA A 159 -0.41 0.56 15.80
C ALA A 159 -1.28 -0.44 15.04
N SER A 160 -1.91 -1.34 15.77
CA SER A 160 -2.82 -2.36 15.27
C SER A 160 -4.11 -2.31 16.08
N SER A 161 -5.26 -2.48 15.43
CA SER A 161 -6.54 -2.65 16.13
C SER A 161 -6.93 -4.13 16.15
N SER A 162 -7.13 -4.68 17.34
CA SER A 162 -7.81 -5.95 17.58
C SER A 162 -9.10 -5.72 18.36
N ASP A 163 -10.00 -6.71 18.35
CA ASP A 163 -11.07 -6.78 19.36
C ASP A 163 -10.49 -6.93 20.78
#